data_AF-A0A2P7SG82-F1
#
_entry.id   AF-A0A2P7SG82-F1
#
_cell.length_a   1.000
_cell.length_b   1.000
_cell.length_c   1.000
_cell.angle_alpha   90.00
_cell.angle_beta   90.00
_cell.angle_gamma   90.00
#
_symmetry.space_group_name_H-M   'P 1'
#
loop_
_entity.id
_entity.type
_entity.pdbx_description
1 polymer ?
#
loop_
_entity_poly.entity_id
_entity_poly.type
_entity_poly.pdbx_seq_one_letter_code
_entity_poly.pdbx_strand_id
1 'polypeptide(L)'
;MSNALTIIASAAALVLGMNATGASAAEQPAVKSIVLVHGGFVDGSGWQGVYEQLKKDGYDVTIVQNPTITLADDVAVTKRAIAAAPGKVILVGHSYGGVVVSEAGADPKVAGLVYIAAFAPDAGESVSSLIANPPPGAPVPPILAPVDGFLFLDRAKFAASFAADVRPDLAKFMADSQVPWGVTALQGKVTAPAWKVKPSWYLVATEDKMIPPPAQRSMAKRAKATTVEAPGSHAIYVSHPEVAAKIIEQAAAGVPAN
;
A
#
# COMPACT_ATOMS: atom_id res chain seq x y z
N MET A 1 -62.32 -20.64 74.39
CA MET A 1 -62.06 -19.56 73.41
C MET A 1 -60.56 -19.43 73.24
N SER A 2 -60.10 -19.28 72.00
CA SER A 2 -58.72 -19.04 71.56
C SER A 2 -57.74 -20.21 71.62
N ASN A 3 -57.40 -20.72 70.43
CA ASN A 3 -56.02 -20.98 70.04
C ASN A 3 -55.87 -20.59 68.56
N ALA A 4 -55.01 -19.60 68.32
CA ALA A 4 -54.78 -18.99 67.03
C ALA A 4 -53.87 -19.88 66.16
N LEU A 5 -54.29 -20.13 64.93
CA LEU A 5 -53.45 -20.72 63.88
C LEU A 5 -52.82 -19.57 63.09
N THR A 6 -51.51 -19.39 63.22
CA THR A 6 -50.72 -18.49 62.36
C THR A 6 -50.23 -19.29 61.16
N ILE A 7 -50.76 -18.98 59.97
CA ILE A 7 -50.33 -19.56 58.70
C ILE A 7 -49.06 -18.82 58.24
N ILE A 8 -47.95 -19.53 58.11
CA ILE A 8 -46.72 -19.04 57.48
C ILE A 8 -46.85 -19.31 55.98
N ALA A 9 -47.01 -18.25 55.17
CA ALA A 9 -46.94 -18.34 53.72
C ALA A 9 -45.48 -18.19 53.25
N SER A 10 -44.91 -19.27 52.71
CA SER A 10 -43.59 -19.24 52.06
C SER A 10 -43.75 -18.76 50.61
N ALA A 11 -43.21 -17.58 50.29
CA ALA A 11 -43.12 -17.10 48.92
C ALA A 11 -41.88 -17.71 48.23
N ALA A 12 -42.10 -18.57 47.24
CA ALA A 12 -41.04 -19.04 46.35
C ALA A 12 -40.79 -17.99 45.25
N ALA A 13 -39.64 -17.33 45.29
CA ALA A 13 -39.21 -16.43 44.23
C ALA A 13 -38.59 -17.24 43.07
N LEU A 14 -39.27 -17.22 41.92
CA LEU A 14 -38.78 -17.80 40.68
C LEU A 14 -37.75 -16.84 40.05
N VAL A 15 -36.46 -17.14 40.14
CA VAL A 15 -35.41 -16.39 39.43
C VAL A 15 -35.30 -16.95 38.01
N LEU A 16 -35.86 -16.24 37.05
CA LEU A 16 -35.65 -16.48 35.62
C LEU A 16 -34.25 -15.99 35.24
N GLY A 17 -33.32 -16.91 35.01
CA GLY A 17 -32.00 -16.62 34.46
C GLY A 17 -32.13 -16.14 33.01
N MET A 18 -31.84 -14.87 32.77
CA MET A 18 -31.66 -14.34 31.42
C MET A 18 -30.27 -14.76 30.93
N ASN A 19 -30.22 -15.78 30.08
CA ASN A 19 -29.03 -16.08 29.30
C ASN A 19 -28.85 -14.98 28.26
N ALA A 20 -27.98 -14.01 28.55
CA ALA A 20 -27.46 -13.10 27.54
C ALA A 20 -26.62 -13.92 26.57
N THR A 21 -27.20 -14.32 25.44
CA THR A 21 -26.45 -14.79 24.28
C THR A 21 -25.62 -13.61 23.78
N GLY A 22 -24.33 -13.60 24.12
CA GLY A 22 -23.37 -12.69 23.51
C GLY A 22 -23.39 -12.95 22.01
N ALA A 23 -23.89 -11.99 21.23
CA ALA A 23 -23.69 -11.97 19.81
C ALA A 23 -22.17 -11.89 19.59
N SER A 24 -21.56 -13.00 19.17
CA SER A 24 -20.24 -12.95 18.58
C SER A 24 -20.34 -11.96 17.42
N ALA A 25 -19.58 -10.87 17.48
CA ALA A 25 -19.50 -9.93 16.38
C ALA A 25 -19.05 -10.75 15.16
N ALA A 26 -19.94 -10.93 14.19
CA ALA A 26 -19.61 -11.65 12.97
C ALA A 26 -18.35 -11.02 12.39
N GLU A 27 -17.31 -11.83 12.24
CA GLU A 27 -16.05 -11.43 11.60
C GLU A 27 -16.43 -10.86 10.23
N GLN A 28 -16.28 -9.54 10.05
CA GLN A 28 -16.57 -8.92 8.77
C GLN A 28 -15.66 -9.60 7.73
N PRO A 29 -16.20 -9.99 6.55
CA PRO A 29 -15.36 -10.61 5.53
C PRO A 29 -14.18 -9.68 5.23
N ALA A 30 -12.97 -10.24 5.15
CA ALA A 30 -11.80 -9.47 4.74
C ALA A 30 -11.90 -9.06 3.26
N VAL A 31 -11.30 -7.93 2.89
CA VAL A 31 -11.21 -7.51 1.49
C VAL A 31 -10.35 -8.53 0.72
N LYS A 32 -10.86 -9.07 -0.39
CA LYS A 32 -10.14 -10.06 -1.20
C LYS A 32 -9.47 -9.51 -2.45
N SER A 33 -9.86 -8.33 -2.92
CA SER A 33 -9.29 -7.74 -4.12
C SER A 33 -8.09 -6.84 -3.80
N ILE A 34 -6.96 -7.12 -4.45
CA ILE A 34 -5.71 -6.37 -4.34
C ILE A 34 -5.37 -5.79 -5.71
N VAL A 35 -5.12 -4.49 -5.78
CA VAL A 35 -4.64 -3.81 -6.99
C VAL A 35 -3.21 -3.32 -6.74
N LEU A 36 -2.24 -3.88 -7.47
CA LEU A 36 -0.81 -3.60 -7.35
C LEU A 36 -0.37 -2.61 -8.43
N VAL A 37 0.25 -1.50 -8.01
CA VAL A 37 0.62 -0.38 -8.87
C VAL A 37 2.13 -0.13 -8.77
N HIS A 38 2.84 -0.33 -9.88
CA HIS A 38 4.31 -0.17 -9.93
C HIS A 38 4.75 1.30 -9.94
N GLY A 39 6.02 1.52 -9.64
CA GLY A 39 6.69 2.82 -9.68
C GLY A 39 7.19 3.25 -11.07
N GLY A 40 7.91 4.36 -11.11
CA GLY A 40 8.63 4.81 -12.31
C GLY A 40 9.85 3.93 -12.56
N PHE A 41 10.35 3.95 -13.80
CA PHE A 41 11.47 3.14 -14.29
C PHE A 41 11.22 1.63 -14.39
N VAL A 42 10.15 1.11 -13.81
CA VAL A 42 9.84 -0.33 -13.78
C VAL A 42 8.41 -0.59 -14.27
N ASP A 43 8.07 -1.85 -14.46
CA ASP A 43 6.73 -2.30 -14.87
C ASP A 43 6.10 -3.27 -13.85
N GLY A 44 4.94 -3.81 -14.17
CA GLY A 44 4.22 -4.73 -13.29
C GLY A 44 4.90 -6.08 -13.02
N SER A 45 5.92 -6.49 -13.80
CA SER A 45 6.58 -7.80 -13.65
C SER A 45 7.29 -7.97 -12.32
N GLY A 46 7.77 -6.88 -11.70
CA GLY A 46 8.39 -6.93 -10.37
C GLY A 46 7.45 -7.46 -9.28
N TRP A 47 6.12 -7.37 -9.48
CA TRP A 47 5.13 -7.87 -8.53
C TRP A 47 4.96 -9.39 -8.57
N GLN A 48 5.64 -10.13 -9.44
CA GLN A 48 5.43 -11.56 -9.60
C GLN A 48 5.51 -12.34 -8.28
N GLY A 49 6.55 -12.10 -7.47
CA GLY A 49 6.68 -12.78 -6.17
C GLY A 49 5.48 -12.50 -5.27
N VAL A 50 5.19 -11.22 -5.03
CA VAL A 50 4.05 -10.78 -4.21
C VAL A 50 2.73 -11.36 -4.72
N TYR A 51 2.52 -11.39 -6.04
CA TYR A 51 1.36 -12.00 -6.67
C TYR A 51 1.25 -13.48 -6.32
N GLU A 52 2.34 -14.25 -6.43
CA GLU A 52 2.35 -15.68 -6.13
C GLU A 52 1.97 -15.96 -4.67
N GLN A 53 2.47 -15.15 -3.71
CA GLN A 53 2.08 -15.26 -2.30
C GLN A 53 0.60 -14.92 -2.10
N LEU A 54 0.13 -13.77 -2.57
CA LEU A 54 -1.26 -13.35 -2.40
C LEU A 54 -2.26 -14.30 -3.07
N LYS A 55 -1.94 -14.83 -4.25
CA LYS A 55 -2.81 -15.82 -4.91
C LYS A 55 -2.89 -17.12 -4.12
N LYS A 56 -1.77 -17.58 -3.55
CA LYS A 56 -1.73 -18.77 -2.69
C LYS A 56 -2.64 -18.59 -1.47
N ASP A 57 -2.74 -17.38 -0.94
CA ASP A 57 -3.54 -17.05 0.25
C ASP A 57 -4.98 -16.61 -0.09
N GLY A 58 -5.40 -16.80 -1.35
CA GLY A 58 -6.79 -16.71 -1.77
C GLY A 58 -7.27 -15.29 -2.11
N TYR A 59 -6.36 -14.38 -2.46
CA TYR A 59 -6.71 -13.04 -2.94
C TYR A 59 -6.93 -13.01 -4.45
N ASP A 60 -7.73 -12.05 -4.90
CA ASP A 60 -7.87 -11.67 -6.30
C ASP A 60 -6.94 -10.49 -6.59
N VAL A 61 -5.92 -10.73 -7.42
CA VAL A 61 -4.83 -9.77 -7.63
C VAL A 61 -4.89 -9.23 -9.05
N THR A 62 -4.93 -7.91 -9.18
CA THR A 62 -4.76 -7.19 -10.45
C THR A 62 -3.46 -6.41 -10.40
N ILE A 63 -2.59 -6.63 -11.40
CA ILE A 63 -1.35 -5.86 -11.55
C ILE A 63 -1.60 -4.80 -12.63
N VAL A 64 -1.46 -3.53 -12.24
CA VAL A 64 -1.62 -2.40 -13.15
C VAL A 64 -0.34 -2.22 -13.96
N GLN A 65 -0.48 -2.02 -15.27
CA GLN A 65 0.60 -1.57 -16.16
C GLN A 65 0.37 -0.08 -16.44
N ASN A 66 1.01 0.78 -15.65
CA ASN A 66 0.91 2.22 -15.80
C ASN A 66 1.69 2.66 -17.05
N PRO A 67 1.16 3.57 -17.88
CA PRO A 67 1.89 4.15 -19.00
C PRO A 67 3.16 4.92 -18.60
N THR A 68 3.21 5.43 -17.37
CA THR A 68 4.29 6.26 -16.81
C THR A 68 4.58 7.55 -17.59
N ILE A 69 3.59 8.05 -18.34
CA ILE A 69 3.70 9.28 -19.15
C ILE A 69 3.22 10.50 -18.35
N THR A 70 2.00 10.43 -17.80
CA THR A 70 1.41 11.47 -16.94
C THR A 70 0.72 10.83 -15.73
N LEU A 71 0.62 11.57 -14.63
CA LEU A 71 -0.15 11.11 -13.46
C LEU A 71 -1.62 10.85 -13.81
N ALA A 72 -2.21 11.66 -14.68
CA ALA A 72 -3.61 11.51 -15.08
C ALA A 72 -3.85 10.18 -15.81
N ASP A 73 -2.95 9.79 -16.71
CA ASP A 73 -3.05 8.52 -17.43
C ASP A 73 -2.87 7.32 -16.51
N ASP A 74 -1.87 7.38 -15.61
CA ASP A 74 -1.60 6.31 -14.64
C ASP A 74 -2.79 6.12 -13.68
N VAL A 75 -3.39 7.23 -13.23
CA VAL A 75 -4.63 7.21 -12.41
C VAL A 75 -5.80 6.65 -13.20
N ALA A 76 -5.94 7.00 -14.48
CA ALA A 76 -7.03 6.50 -15.32
C ALA A 76 -6.94 4.97 -15.51
N VAL A 77 -5.74 4.43 -15.75
CA VAL A 77 -5.53 2.98 -15.87
C VAL A 77 -5.77 2.30 -14.52
N THR A 78 -5.27 2.87 -13.43
CA THR A 78 -5.52 2.36 -12.07
C THR A 78 -7.01 2.33 -11.72
N LYS A 79 -7.77 3.37 -12.06
CA LYS A 79 -9.23 3.40 -11.86
C LYS A 79 -9.97 2.34 -12.67
N ARG A 80 -9.51 1.99 -13.88
CA ARG A 80 -10.08 0.86 -14.64
C ARG A 80 -9.85 -0.48 -13.92
N ALA A 81 -8.67 -0.68 -13.36
CA ALA A 81 -8.37 -1.87 -12.55
C ALA A 81 -9.23 -1.94 -11.29
N ILE A 82 -9.37 -0.81 -10.57
CA ILE A 82 -10.27 -0.71 -9.41
C ILE A 82 -11.70 -1.06 -9.83
N ALA A 83 -12.21 -0.49 -10.92
CA ALA A 83 -13.56 -0.73 -11.40
C ALA A 83 -13.81 -2.21 -11.77
N ALA A 84 -12.81 -2.88 -12.35
CA ALA A 84 -12.91 -4.28 -12.76
C ALA A 84 -12.81 -5.31 -11.60
N ALA A 85 -12.14 -4.96 -10.51
CA ALA A 85 -11.94 -5.88 -9.38
C ALA A 85 -13.26 -6.28 -8.69
N PRO A 86 -13.41 -7.48 -8.11
CA PRO A 86 -14.62 -7.83 -7.34
C PRO A 86 -14.66 -7.10 -5.98
N GLY A 87 -15.82 -6.58 -5.57
CA GLY A 87 -16.01 -5.99 -4.23
C GLY A 87 -15.11 -4.78 -3.91
N LYS A 88 -14.88 -4.51 -2.62
CA LYS A 88 -13.91 -3.49 -2.19
C LYS A 88 -12.48 -3.90 -2.53
N VAL A 89 -11.55 -2.94 -2.62
CA VAL A 89 -10.15 -3.18 -2.97
C VAL A 89 -9.17 -2.62 -1.95
N ILE A 90 -8.05 -3.33 -1.74
CA ILE A 90 -6.82 -2.76 -1.20
C ILE A 90 -5.97 -2.27 -2.38
N LEU A 91 -5.60 -0.99 -2.34
CA LEU A 91 -4.82 -0.37 -3.40
C LEU A 91 -3.38 -0.19 -2.92
N VAL A 92 -2.43 -0.79 -3.65
CA VAL A 92 -1.03 -0.91 -3.24
C VAL A 92 -0.14 -0.18 -4.24
N GLY A 93 0.70 0.73 -3.76
CA GLY A 93 1.64 1.48 -4.58
C GLY A 93 3.08 1.28 -4.15
N HIS A 94 3.96 0.92 -5.08
CA HIS A 94 5.41 0.94 -4.89
C HIS A 94 6.01 2.25 -5.43
N SER A 95 6.94 2.88 -4.72
CA SER A 95 7.66 4.06 -5.21
C SER A 95 6.71 5.17 -5.72
N TYR A 96 6.86 5.65 -6.96
CA TYR A 96 5.93 6.55 -7.64
C TYR A 96 4.48 6.03 -7.71
N GLY A 97 4.27 4.71 -7.72
CA GLY A 97 2.94 4.11 -7.62
C GLY A 97 2.21 4.58 -6.36
N GLY A 98 2.92 4.95 -5.29
CA GLY A 98 2.37 5.64 -4.12
C GLY A 98 1.64 6.95 -4.44
N VAL A 99 2.14 7.74 -5.39
CA VAL A 99 1.48 8.97 -5.89
C VAL A 99 0.20 8.62 -6.63
N VAL A 100 0.28 7.62 -7.52
CA VAL A 100 -0.88 7.15 -8.30
C VAL A 100 -1.99 6.65 -7.38
N VAL A 101 -1.67 5.84 -6.37
CA VAL A 101 -2.67 5.32 -5.42
C VAL A 101 -3.18 6.37 -4.45
N SER A 102 -2.37 7.41 -4.14
CA SER A 102 -2.82 8.56 -3.36
C SER A 102 -3.91 9.33 -4.11
N GLU A 103 -3.81 9.49 -5.42
CA GLU A 103 -4.80 10.21 -6.23
C GLU A 103 -6.00 9.32 -6.61
N ALA A 104 -5.76 8.07 -7.02
CA ALA A 104 -6.83 7.14 -7.39
C ALA A 104 -7.63 6.63 -6.18
N GLY A 105 -7.01 6.59 -5.00
CA GLY A 105 -7.54 5.95 -3.80
C GLY A 105 -8.77 6.61 -3.16
N ALA A 106 -9.15 7.81 -3.62
CA ALA A 106 -10.38 8.47 -3.19
C ALA A 106 -11.66 7.72 -3.65
N ASP A 107 -11.52 6.77 -4.58
CA ASP A 107 -12.60 5.94 -5.08
C ASP A 107 -13.36 5.22 -3.93
N PRO A 108 -14.72 5.23 -3.94
CA PRO A 108 -15.52 4.56 -2.90
C PRO A 108 -15.27 3.06 -2.76
N LYS A 109 -14.77 2.41 -3.81
CA LYS A 109 -14.44 0.98 -3.82
C LYS A 109 -13.12 0.67 -3.12
N VAL A 110 -12.24 1.65 -2.95
CA VAL A 110 -10.99 1.50 -2.22
C VAL A 110 -11.28 1.50 -0.72
N ALA A 111 -10.93 0.41 -0.03
CA ALA A 111 -11.11 0.25 1.41
C ALA A 111 -9.86 0.67 2.21
N GLY A 112 -8.66 0.53 1.62
CA GLY A 112 -7.41 0.87 2.27
C GLY A 112 -6.25 1.02 1.28
N LEU A 113 -5.18 1.65 1.74
CA LEU A 113 -3.97 1.94 0.95
C LEU A 113 -2.76 1.25 1.54
N VAL A 114 -1.88 0.72 0.70
CA VAL A 114 -0.59 0.18 1.13
C VAL A 114 0.53 0.84 0.33
N TYR A 115 1.48 1.45 1.03
CA TYR A 115 2.64 2.11 0.45
C TYR A 115 3.87 1.22 0.66
N ILE A 116 4.49 0.76 -0.42
CA ILE A 116 5.69 -0.09 -0.36
C ILE A 116 6.88 0.72 -0.82
N ALA A 117 7.77 1.13 0.09
CA ALA A 117 8.91 2.00 -0.22
C ALA A 117 8.51 3.17 -1.16
N ALA A 118 7.43 3.88 -0.82
CA ALA A 118 6.67 4.70 -1.77
C ALA A 118 6.58 6.18 -1.41
N PHE A 119 6.21 7.02 -2.38
CA PHE A 119 5.81 8.39 -2.07
C PHE A 119 4.36 8.43 -1.59
N ALA A 120 4.08 9.16 -0.50
CA ALA A 120 2.71 9.45 -0.04
C ALA A 120 2.50 10.98 0.03
N PRO A 121 2.36 11.65 -1.13
CA PRO A 121 2.22 13.11 -1.23
C PRO A 121 0.93 13.63 -0.58
N ASP A 122 0.96 14.87 -0.09
CA ASP A 122 -0.21 15.67 0.25
C ASP A 122 -0.73 16.43 -0.99
N ALA A 123 -1.90 17.05 -0.88
CA ALA A 123 -2.49 17.91 -1.88
C ALA A 123 -1.50 19.00 -2.33
N GLY A 124 -1.32 19.13 -3.64
CA GLY A 124 -0.39 20.06 -4.26
C GLY A 124 1.05 19.55 -4.37
N GLU A 125 1.40 18.41 -3.78
CA GLU A 125 2.72 17.80 -3.87
C GLU A 125 2.81 16.81 -5.05
N SER A 126 4.00 16.73 -5.63
CA SER A 126 4.42 15.75 -6.63
C SER A 126 5.73 15.09 -6.19
N VAL A 127 6.20 14.06 -6.90
CA VAL A 127 7.54 13.52 -6.63
C VAL A 127 8.59 14.61 -6.80
N SER A 128 8.49 15.42 -7.86
CA SER A 128 9.40 16.54 -8.12
C SER A 128 9.48 17.52 -6.94
N SER A 129 8.37 17.85 -6.28
CA SER A 129 8.41 18.76 -5.13
C SER A 129 8.98 18.09 -3.88
N LEU A 130 8.70 16.79 -3.68
CA LEU A 130 9.18 16.04 -2.52
C LEU A 130 10.70 15.82 -2.53
N ILE A 131 11.31 15.72 -3.72
CA ILE A 131 12.76 15.52 -3.86
C ILE A 131 13.56 16.82 -4.04
N ALA A 132 12.91 17.99 -4.08
CA ALA A 132 13.56 19.25 -4.45
C ALA A 132 14.65 19.70 -3.46
N ASN A 133 14.55 19.32 -2.18
CA ASN A 133 15.47 19.72 -1.11
C ASN A 133 15.92 18.50 -0.30
N PRO A 134 16.75 17.61 -0.87
CA PRO A 134 17.21 16.44 -0.15
C PRO A 134 18.08 16.83 1.05
N PRO A 135 17.97 16.14 2.19
CA PRO A 135 18.88 16.36 3.32
C PRO A 135 20.35 16.17 2.91
N PRO A 136 21.30 16.93 3.49
CA PRO A 136 22.71 16.69 3.27
C PRO A 136 23.10 15.22 3.54
N GLY A 137 23.84 14.62 2.61
CA GLY A 137 24.28 13.22 2.71
C GLY A 137 23.22 12.18 2.33
N ALA A 138 22.00 12.58 1.93
CA ALA A 138 21.04 11.65 1.37
C ALA A 138 21.59 11.02 0.06
N PRO A 139 21.34 9.72 -0.19
CA PRO A 139 21.70 9.10 -1.44
C PRO A 139 21.00 9.80 -2.61
N VAL A 140 21.72 9.97 -3.71
CA VAL A 140 21.20 10.59 -4.93
C VAL A 140 20.87 9.47 -5.93
N PRO A 141 19.60 9.33 -6.34
CA PRO A 141 19.22 8.39 -7.38
C PRO A 141 20.01 8.67 -8.67
N PRO A 142 20.50 7.65 -9.38
CA PRO A 142 21.34 7.83 -10.57
C PRO A 142 20.50 8.16 -11.81
N ILE A 143 19.61 9.16 -11.71
CA ILE A 143 18.73 9.61 -12.79
C ILE A 143 19.55 10.35 -13.85
N LEU A 144 19.37 9.97 -15.11
CA LEU A 144 19.99 10.63 -16.27
C LEU A 144 19.22 11.90 -16.63
N ALA A 145 19.88 12.82 -17.35
CA ALA A 145 19.20 13.97 -17.93
C ALA A 145 18.04 13.51 -18.82
N PRO A 146 16.86 14.17 -18.76
CA PRO A 146 15.72 13.78 -19.57
C PRO A 146 16.05 13.83 -21.07
N VAL A 147 15.54 12.85 -21.81
CA VAL A 147 15.56 12.81 -23.29
C VAL A 147 14.12 12.72 -23.76
N ASP A 148 13.71 13.64 -24.64
CA ASP A 148 12.34 13.74 -25.17
C ASP A 148 11.24 13.75 -24.09
N GLY A 149 11.54 14.32 -22.92
CA GLY A 149 10.61 14.41 -21.79
C GLY A 149 10.55 13.16 -20.89
N PHE A 150 11.45 12.19 -21.08
CA PHE A 150 11.50 10.96 -20.31
C PHE A 150 12.81 10.78 -19.55
N LEU A 151 12.72 10.14 -18.39
CA LEU A 151 13.79 9.85 -17.46
C LEU A 151 14.13 8.36 -17.51
N PHE A 152 15.42 8.06 -17.30
CA PHE A 152 15.95 6.73 -17.03
C PHE A 152 16.95 6.79 -15.88
N LEU A 153 17.19 5.66 -15.23
CA LEU A 153 18.34 5.47 -14.36
C LEU A 153 19.55 5.02 -15.19
N ASP A 154 20.74 5.48 -14.80
CA ASP A 154 22.01 4.96 -15.29
C ASP A 154 22.06 3.44 -15.02
N ARG A 155 22.05 2.65 -16.10
CA ARG A 155 21.95 1.18 -16.02
C ARG A 155 23.07 0.58 -15.19
N ALA A 156 24.27 1.13 -15.26
CA ALA A 156 25.42 0.61 -14.52
C ALA A 156 25.30 0.84 -13.01
N LYS A 157 24.48 1.83 -12.59
CA LYS A 157 24.25 2.18 -11.18
C LYS A 157 22.90 1.70 -10.66
N PHE A 158 22.02 1.21 -11.55
CA PHE A 158 20.67 0.76 -11.22
C PHE A 158 20.65 -0.23 -10.05
N ALA A 159 21.42 -1.33 -10.14
CA ALA A 159 21.40 -2.36 -9.12
C ALA A 159 21.80 -1.81 -7.74
N ALA A 160 22.88 -1.02 -7.66
CA ALA A 160 23.38 -0.51 -6.39
C ALA A 160 22.44 0.49 -5.68
N SER A 161 21.57 1.16 -6.43
CA SER A 161 20.61 2.15 -5.91
C SER A 161 19.19 1.61 -5.75
N PHE A 162 18.69 0.85 -6.74
CA PHE A 162 17.29 0.41 -6.81
C PHE A 162 17.10 -1.02 -6.31
N ALA A 163 18.03 -1.93 -6.60
CA ALA A 163 17.81 -3.38 -6.48
C ALA A 163 19.01 -4.09 -5.82
N ALA A 164 19.58 -3.50 -4.77
CA ALA A 164 20.90 -3.87 -4.23
C ALA A 164 20.94 -5.27 -3.60
N ASP A 165 19.79 -5.76 -3.17
CA ASP A 165 19.55 -7.06 -2.53
C ASP A 165 18.77 -8.03 -3.44
N VAL A 166 18.47 -7.64 -4.69
CA VAL A 166 17.87 -8.53 -5.69
C VAL A 166 18.97 -9.39 -6.31
N ARG A 167 18.65 -10.63 -6.73
CA ARG A 167 19.63 -11.50 -7.39
C ARG A 167 20.31 -10.77 -8.56
N PRO A 168 21.64 -10.88 -8.73
CA PRO A 168 22.36 -10.07 -9.72
C PRO A 168 21.87 -10.21 -11.17
N ASP A 169 21.46 -11.41 -11.58
CA ASP A 169 20.92 -11.69 -12.91
C ASP A 169 19.60 -10.96 -13.15
N LEU A 170 18.70 -11.01 -12.16
CA LEU A 170 17.42 -10.31 -12.19
C LEU A 170 17.60 -8.79 -12.09
N ALA A 171 18.47 -8.30 -11.21
CA ALA A 171 18.77 -6.87 -11.09
C ALA A 171 19.33 -6.30 -12.41
N LYS A 172 20.16 -7.08 -13.13
CA LYS A 172 20.64 -6.72 -14.46
C LYS A 172 19.50 -6.67 -15.48
N PHE A 173 18.64 -7.69 -15.49
CA PHE A 173 17.45 -7.69 -16.34
C PHE A 173 16.57 -6.46 -16.08
N MET A 174 16.28 -6.13 -14.82
CA MET A 174 15.50 -4.95 -14.45
C MET A 174 16.14 -3.63 -14.92
N ALA A 175 17.48 -3.54 -14.89
CA ALA A 175 18.20 -2.38 -15.39
C ALA A 175 18.05 -2.20 -16.92
N ASP A 176 18.00 -3.31 -17.65
CA ASP A 176 17.82 -3.35 -19.12
C ASP A 176 16.36 -3.19 -19.54
N SER A 177 15.41 -3.66 -18.71
CA SER A 177 13.97 -3.60 -18.96
C SER A 177 13.29 -2.34 -18.42
N GLN A 178 14.06 -1.28 -18.13
CA GLN A 178 13.49 -0.04 -17.59
C GLN A 178 12.40 0.53 -18.51
N VAL A 179 11.31 0.99 -17.92
CA VAL A 179 10.27 1.75 -18.61
C VAL A 179 10.58 3.26 -18.53
N PRO A 180 10.54 4.01 -19.65
CA PRO A 180 10.74 5.46 -19.61
C PRO A 180 9.75 6.15 -18.67
N TRP A 181 10.23 6.99 -17.75
CA TRP A 181 9.36 7.73 -16.84
C TRP A 181 9.22 9.19 -17.27
N GLY A 182 8.00 9.59 -17.63
CA GLY A 182 7.70 10.95 -18.09
C GLY A 182 7.93 12.00 -17.01
N VAL A 183 8.57 13.10 -17.38
CA VAL A 183 8.74 14.28 -16.51
C VAL A 183 7.37 14.83 -16.08
N THR A 184 6.36 14.73 -16.94
CA THR A 184 4.98 15.12 -16.60
C THR A 184 4.37 14.22 -15.51
N ALA A 185 4.65 12.92 -15.51
CA ALA A 185 4.27 12.01 -14.42
C ALA A 185 4.99 12.38 -13.11
N LEU A 186 6.30 12.60 -13.16
CA LEU A 186 7.11 13.05 -12.00
C LEU A 186 6.57 14.35 -11.38
N GLN A 187 6.10 15.28 -12.22
CA GLN A 187 5.58 16.59 -11.81
C GLN A 187 4.09 16.59 -11.47
N GLY A 188 3.38 15.51 -11.77
CA GLY A 188 1.94 15.37 -11.50
C GLY A 188 1.64 15.54 -10.02
N LYS A 189 0.74 16.47 -9.72
CA LYS A 189 0.37 16.81 -8.33
C LYS A 189 -0.85 16.04 -7.90
N VAL A 190 -0.80 15.49 -6.70
CA VAL A 190 -1.99 14.94 -6.04
C VAL A 190 -2.91 16.07 -5.64
N THR A 191 -4.22 15.89 -5.86
CA THR A 191 -5.25 16.87 -5.52
C THR A 191 -6.01 16.46 -4.27
N ALA A 192 -6.32 15.17 -4.15
CA ALA A 192 -7.11 14.61 -3.06
C ALA A 192 -6.40 13.38 -2.49
N PRO A 193 -5.42 13.56 -1.58
CA PRO A 193 -4.62 12.45 -1.07
C PRO A 193 -5.49 11.47 -0.26
N ALA A 194 -5.68 10.28 -0.82
CA ALA A 194 -6.58 9.27 -0.28
C ALA A 194 -6.22 8.83 1.14
N TRP A 195 -4.95 8.89 1.55
CA TRP A 195 -4.53 8.55 2.91
C TRP A 195 -5.14 9.47 3.99
N LYS A 196 -5.69 10.63 3.62
CA LYS A 196 -6.43 11.49 4.57
C LYS A 196 -7.79 10.92 4.96
N VAL A 197 -8.35 10.05 4.14
CA VAL A 197 -9.73 9.52 4.30
C VAL A 197 -9.81 8.00 4.30
N LYS A 198 -8.71 7.31 3.99
CA LYS A 198 -8.61 5.84 4.00
C LYS A 198 -7.57 5.39 5.01
N PRO A 199 -7.80 4.26 5.73
CA PRO A 199 -6.74 3.64 6.51
C PRO A 199 -5.57 3.26 5.60
N SER A 200 -4.36 3.39 6.12
CA SER A 200 -3.12 3.26 5.34
C SER A 200 -2.10 2.39 6.07
N TRP A 201 -1.36 1.62 5.30
CA TRP A 201 -0.21 0.83 5.74
C TRP A 201 1.02 1.25 4.97
N TYR A 202 2.18 1.10 5.60
CA TYR A 202 3.43 1.53 4.99
C TYR A 202 4.56 0.53 5.31
N LEU A 203 5.25 0.04 4.28
CA LEU A 203 6.49 -0.73 4.40
C LEU A 203 7.68 0.19 4.10
N VAL A 204 8.47 0.47 5.14
CA VAL A 204 9.75 1.19 5.01
C VAL A 204 10.85 0.18 4.70
N ALA A 205 11.51 0.37 3.54
CA ALA A 205 12.72 -0.36 3.20
C ALA A 205 13.93 0.35 3.79
N THR A 206 14.64 -0.26 4.74
CA THR A 206 15.63 0.45 5.55
C THR A 206 16.96 0.71 4.84
N GLU A 207 17.20 0.08 3.68
CA GLU A 207 18.43 0.21 2.89
C GLU A 207 18.18 0.91 1.53
N ASP A 208 17.01 1.52 1.39
CA ASP A 208 16.58 2.22 0.19
C ASP A 208 17.48 3.43 -0.14
N LYS A 209 17.99 3.47 -1.37
CA LYS A 209 18.81 4.57 -1.91
C LYS A 209 18.12 5.37 -3.01
N MET A 210 16.87 5.06 -3.31
CA MET A 210 16.00 5.82 -4.21
C MET A 210 15.14 6.81 -3.41
N ILE A 211 14.48 6.33 -2.35
CA ILE A 211 13.73 7.15 -1.39
C ILE A 211 14.36 6.93 -0.01
N PRO A 212 15.10 7.91 0.53
CA PRO A 212 15.78 7.71 1.82
C PRO A 212 14.80 7.29 2.94
N PRO A 213 15.14 6.31 3.79
CA PRO A 213 14.24 5.83 4.85
C PRO A 213 13.69 6.93 5.78
N PRO A 214 14.44 7.99 6.15
CA PRO A 214 13.87 9.11 6.90
C PRO A 214 12.72 9.83 6.17
N ALA A 215 12.80 9.97 4.84
CA ALA A 215 11.72 10.57 4.05
C ALA A 215 10.49 9.64 4.02
N GLN A 216 10.70 8.34 3.87
CA GLN A 216 9.64 7.33 3.95
C GLN A 216 8.91 7.39 5.31
N ARG A 217 9.67 7.37 6.42
CA ARG A 217 9.11 7.47 7.79
C ARG A 217 8.34 8.77 7.99
N SER A 218 8.84 9.89 7.46
CA SER A 218 8.15 11.19 7.53
C SER A 218 6.78 11.13 6.84
N MET A 219 6.74 10.59 5.62
CA MET A 219 5.50 10.41 4.85
C MET A 219 4.54 9.42 5.53
N ALA A 220 5.04 8.28 6.01
CA ALA A 220 4.25 7.28 6.75
C ALA A 220 3.62 7.88 8.03
N LYS A 221 4.43 8.64 8.80
CA LYS A 221 3.96 9.35 10.00
C LYS A 221 2.91 10.39 9.66
N ARG A 222 3.10 11.18 8.60
CA ARG A 222 2.12 12.17 8.13
C ARG A 222 0.79 11.50 7.74
N ALA A 223 0.88 10.34 7.09
CA ALA A 223 -0.28 9.53 6.72
C ALA A 223 -0.93 8.78 7.90
N LYS A 224 -0.33 8.82 9.10
CA LYS A 224 -0.74 8.01 10.26
C LYS A 224 -0.85 6.51 9.91
N ALA A 225 0.03 6.05 9.03
CA ALA A 225 -0.03 4.69 8.52
C ALA A 225 0.45 3.68 9.56
N THR A 226 -0.18 2.49 9.60
CA THR A 226 0.41 1.33 10.28
C THR A 226 1.70 0.97 9.56
N THR A 227 2.83 1.18 10.24
CA THR A 227 4.16 1.12 9.62
C THR A 227 4.90 -0.14 10.04
N VAL A 228 5.47 -0.84 9.07
CA VAL A 228 6.43 -1.94 9.25
C VAL A 228 7.74 -1.50 8.60
N GLU A 229 8.86 -1.80 9.24
CA GLU A 229 10.19 -1.61 8.64
C GLU A 229 10.84 -2.97 8.41
N ALA A 230 11.56 -3.10 7.30
CA ALA A 230 12.33 -4.30 7.00
C ALA A 230 13.64 -3.96 6.27
N PRO A 231 14.70 -4.75 6.49
CA PRO A 231 15.91 -4.66 5.69
C PRO A 231 15.58 -4.95 4.22
N GLY A 232 16.15 -4.17 3.32
CA GLY A 232 15.99 -4.34 1.89
C GLY A 232 16.16 -3.04 1.10
N SER A 233 16.44 -3.19 -0.18
CA SER A 233 16.61 -2.07 -1.12
C SER A 233 15.27 -1.47 -1.56
N HIS A 234 15.30 -0.51 -2.49
CA HIS A 234 14.07 0.07 -3.03
C HIS A 234 13.14 -0.97 -3.68
N ALA A 235 13.72 -2.03 -4.24
CA ALA A 235 13.00 -3.17 -4.81
C ALA A 235 12.65 -4.24 -3.76
N ILE A 236 12.35 -3.85 -2.50
CA ILE A 236 12.01 -4.79 -1.42
C ILE A 236 10.85 -5.76 -1.77
N TYR A 237 9.93 -5.32 -2.64
CA TYR A 237 8.83 -6.17 -3.13
C TYR A 237 9.29 -7.28 -4.09
N VAL A 238 10.51 -7.20 -4.61
CA VAL A 238 11.16 -8.20 -5.46
C VAL A 238 12.11 -9.07 -4.64
N SER A 239 12.94 -8.48 -3.77
CA SER A 239 13.91 -9.22 -2.95
C SER A 239 13.27 -9.95 -1.77
N HIS A 240 12.22 -9.36 -1.18
CA HIS A 240 11.50 -9.84 -0.01
C HIS A 240 9.98 -9.81 -0.22
N PRO A 241 9.46 -10.49 -1.26
CA PRO A 241 8.06 -10.43 -1.63
C PRO A 241 7.12 -10.91 -0.50
N GLU A 242 7.59 -11.80 0.39
CA GLU A 242 6.86 -12.24 1.58
C GLU A 242 6.59 -11.12 2.58
N VAL A 243 7.52 -10.16 2.72
CA VAL A 243 7.34 -9.01 3.61
C VAL A 243 6.30 -8.06 3.05
N ALA A 244 6.35 -7.82 1.74
CA ALA A 244 5.37 -7.00 1.04
C ALA A 244 3.97 -7.65 1.04
N ALA A 245 3.86 -8.95 0.76
CA ALA A 245 2.59 -9.67 0.81
C ALA A 245 1.96 -9.61 2.21
N LYS A 246 2.75 -9.82 3.27
CA LYS A 246 2.26 -9.82 4.65
C LYS A 246 1.63 -8.48 5.07
N ILE A 247 2.22 -7.34 4.73
CA ILE A 247 1.61 -6.04 5.07
C ILE A 247 0.35 -5.77 4.24
N ILE A 248 0.28 -6.27 3.00
CA ILE A 248 -0.92 -6.19 2.16
C ILE A 248 -2.06 -7.02 2.77
N GLU A 249 -1.77 -8.22 3.26
CA GLU A 249 -2.73 -9.08 3.95
C GLU A 249 -3.22 -8.45 5.27
N GLN A 250 -2.33 -7.83 6.03
CA GLN A 250 -2.70 -7.06 7.23
C GLN A 250 -3.66 -5.92 6.88
N ALA A 251 -3.43 -5.22 5.77
CA ALA A 251 -4.35 -4.19 5.29
C ALA A 251 -5.71 -4.77 4.90
N ALA A 252 -5.72 -5.88 4.17
CA ALA A 252 -6.93 -6.56 3.73
C ALA A 252 -7.79 -7.10 4.88
N ALA A 253 -7.15 -7.59 5.95
CA ALA A 253 -7.83 -8.05 7.17
C ALA A 253 -8.22 -6.89 8.10
N GLY A 254 -7.54 -5.74 8.00
CA GLY A 254 -7.72 -4.59 8.88
C GLY A 254 -8.85 -3.63 8.48
N VAL A 255 -9.57 -3.89 7.39
CA VAL A 255 -10.67 -3.05 6.89
C VAL A 255 -11.91 -3.88 6.59
N PRO A 256 -13.13 -3.32 6.76
CA PRO A 256 -14.36 -4.02 6.40
C PRO A 256 -14.49 -4.17 4.87
N ALA A 257 -15.01 -5.31 4.40
CA ALA A 257 -15.31 -5.53 2.98
C ALA A 257 -16.62 -4.89 2.48
N ASN A 258 -17.39 -4.24 3.36
CA ASN A 258 -18.71 -3.66 3.07
C ASN A 258 -18.68 -2.13 3.09
#